data_AF-A0A3B0WZ18-F1
#
_entry.id   AF-A0A3B0WZ18-F1
#
_cell.length_a   1.000
_cell.length_b   1.000
_cell.length_c   1.000
_cell.angle_alpha   90.00
_cell.angle_beta   90.00
_cell.angle_gamma   90.00
#
_symmetry.space_group_name_H-M   'P 1'
#
loop_
_entity.id
_entity.type
_entity.pdbx_description
1 polymer ?
#
loop_
_entity_poly.entity_id
_entity_poly.type
_entity_poly.pdbx_seq_one_letter_code
_entity_poly.pdbx_strand_id
1 'polypeptide(L)'
;MTIQQSSGNVFEDLGFDEPEAANLQVRSFLMRHISQWIKDNNLTQQKAGDALHVSQSRISDLMTGKINKFTTDKLMWIMTQTGKKLVPSNNGLKIEPTKKMSVA
;
A
#
# COMPACT_ATOMS: atom_id res chain seq x y z
N MET A 1 4.59 -33.48 -7.42
CA MET A 1 4.31 -32.05 -7.17
C MET A 1 5.02 -31.70 -5.88
N THR A 2 6.06 -30.86 -5.94
CA THR A 2 6.85 -30.50 -4.76
C THR A 2 6.33 -29.17 -4.23
N ILE A 3 5.95 -29.12 -2.96
CA ILE A 3 5.52 -27.89 -2.29
C ILE A 3 6.76 -27.25 -1.67
N GLN A 4 7.01 -25.98 -1.99
CA GLN A 4 8.12 -25.22 -1.42
C GLN A 4 7.61 -24.35 -0.27
N GLN A 5 8.32 -24.35 0.85
CA GLN A 5 8.04 -23.48 1.98
C GLN A 5 8.42 -22.04 1.63
N SER A 6 7.53 -21.08 1.89
CA SER A 6 7.76 -19.65 1.61
C SER A 6 8.82 -19.06 2.55
N SER A 7 9.63 -18.14 2.03
CA SER A 7 10.56 -17.33 2.85
C SER A 7 9.86 -16.34 3.77
N GLY A 8 8.55 -16.12 3.58
CA GLY A 8 7.79 -15.02 4.20
C GLY A 8 7.72 -13.78 3.30
N ASN A 9 8.46 -13.77 2.19
CA ASN A 9 8.39 -12.76 1.13
C ASN A 9 8.19 -13.45 -0.22
N VAL A 10 6.97 -13.35 -0.76
CA VAL A 10 6.63 -13.97 -2.05
C VAL A 10 7.51 -13.49 -3.21
N PHE A 11 8.12 -12.30 -3.11
CA PHE A 11 8.99 -11.79 -4.17
C PHE A 11 10.37 -12.48 -4.14
N GLU A 12 10.91 -12.80 -2.96
CA GLU A 12 12.11 -13.65 -2.88
C GLU A 12 11.84 -15.05 -3.42
N ASP A 13 10.67 -15.63 -3.05
CA ASP A 13 10.23 -16.92 -3.56
C ASP A 13 10.10 -16.94 -5.11
N LEU A 14 9.89 -15.77 -5.73
CA LEU A 14 9.81 -15.58 -7.18
C LEU A 14 11.16 -15.22 -7.83
N GLY A 15 12.25 -15.15 -7.06
CA GLY A 15 13.61 -14.92 -7.57
C GLY A 15 14.03 -13.46 -7.71
N PHE A 16 13.30 -12.53 -7.09
CA PHE A 16 13.77 -11.15 -6.95
C PHE A 16 14.90 -11.07 -5.92
N ASP A 17 15.83 -10.14 -6.12
CA ASP A 17 16.87 -9.90 -5.11
C ASP A 17 16.29 -9.34 -3.81
N GLU A 18 17.00 -9.52 -2.70
CA GLU A 18 16.51 -9.13 -1.37
C GLU A 18 16.08 -7.64 -1.30
N PRO A 19 16.87 -6.66 -1.80
CA PRO A 19 16.44 -5.25 -1.82
C PRO A 19 15.16 -4.99 -2.65
N GLU A 20 15.06 -5.56 -3.84
CA GLU A 20 13.91 -5.39 -4.73
C GLU A 20 12.67 -6.07 -4.14
N ALA A 21 12.82 -7.29 -3.64
CA ALA A 21 11.77 -8.06 -3.01
C ALA A 21 11.21 -7.33 -1.78
N ALA A 22 12.06 -6.80 -0.90
CA ALA A 22 11.64 -6.00 0.24
C ALA A 22 10.86 -4.74 -0.21
N ASN A 23 11.31 -4.08 -1.27
CA ASN A 23 10.63 -2.91 -1.82
C ASN A 23 9.24 -3.27 -2.38
N LEU A 24 9.13 -4.36 -3.15
CA LEU A 24 7.87 -4.88 -3.68
C LEU A 24 6.91 -5.32 -2.58
N GLN A 25 7.42 -5.91 -1.50
CA GLN A 25 6.62 -6.27 -0.33
C GLN A 25 5.99 -5.03 0.33
N VAL A 26 6.78 -3.98 0.56
CA VAL A 26 6.24 -2.72 1.13
C VAL A 26 5.21 -2.08 0.20
N ARG A 27 5.52 -1.98 -1.10
CA ARG A 27 4.61 -1.36 -2.07
C ARG A 27 3.30 -2.13 -2.20
N SER A 28 3.36 -3.45 -2.30
CA SER A 28 2.16 -4.31 -2.38
C SER A 28 1.32 -4.22 -1.10
N PHE A 29 1.95 -4.19 0.07
CA PHE A 29 1.28 -3.99 1.35
C PHE A 29 0.51 -2.66 1.39
N LEU A 30 1.17 -1.55 1.04
CA LEU A 30 0.53 -0.23 1.00
C LEU A 30 -0.61 -0.17 -0.03
N MET A 31 -0.39 -0.65 -1.26
CA MET A 31 -1.41 -0.66 -2.31
C MET A 31 -2.65 -1.44 -1.90
N ARG A 32 -2.47 -2.61 -1.26
CA ARG A 32 -3.57 -3.41 -0.74
C ARG A 32 -4.40 -2.62 0.27
N HIS A 33 -3.75 -1.99 1.24
CA HIS A 33 -4.45 -1.25 2.29
C HIS A 33 -5.15 0.01 1.76
N ILE A 34 -4.54 0.75 0.82
CA ILE A 34 -5.19 1.90 0.17
C ILE A 34 -6.40 1.43 -0.65
N SER A 35 -6.25 0.37 -1.43
CA SER A 35 -7.34 -0.19 -2.25
C SER A 35 -8.50 -0.67 -1.38
N GLN A 36 -8.20 -1.30 -0.23
CA GLN A 36 -9.22 -1.73 0.71
C GLN A 36 -9.94 -0.54 1.33
N TRP A 37 -9.21 0.51 1.73
CA TRP A 37 -9.83 1.73 2.26
C TRP A 37 -10.79 2.38 1.25
N ILE A 38 -10.43 2.42 -0.05
CA ILE A 38 -11.33 2.92 -1.11
C ILE A 38 -12.62 2.09 -1.17
N LYS A 39 -12.50 0.76 -1.11
CA LYS A 39 -13.64 -0.18 -1.15
C LYS A 39 -14.52 -0.05 0.09
N ASP A 40 -13.93 -0.02 1.28
CA ASP A 40 -14.65 0.07 2.56
C ASP A 40 -15.48 1.37 2.66
N ASN A 41 -15.01 2.46 2.04
CA ASN A 41 -15.71 3.73 1.98
C ASN A 41 -16.65 3.87 0.77
N ASN A 42 -16.83 2.82 -0.05
CA ASN A 42 -17.68 2.81 -1.25
C ASN A 42 -17.41 3.98 -2.21
N LEU A 43 -16.14 4.36 -2.37
CA LEU A 43 -15.75 5.50 -3.22
C LEU A 43 -15.64 5.07 -4.68
N THR A 44 -16.17 5.91 -5.57
CA THR A 44 -15.81 5.84 -6.99
C THR A 44 -14.35 6.26 -7.18
N GLN A 45 -13.72 5.89 -8.29
CA GLN A 45 -12.32 6.28 -8.54
C GLN A 45 -12.13 7.81 -8.55
N GLN A 46 -13.15 8.57 -8.97
CA GLN A 46 -13.13 10.03 -8.95
C GLN A 46 -13.15 10.56 -7.51
N LYS A 47 -14.12 10.12 -6.69
CA LYS A 47 -14.22 10.54 -5.28
C LYS A 47 -12.98 10.13 -4.47
N ALA A 48 -12.40 8.96 -4.78
CA ALA A 48 -11.15 8.52 -4.18
C ALA A 48 -9.97 9.39 -4.60
N GLY A 49 -9.94 9.88 -5.85
CA GLY A 49 -8.92 10.81 -6.32
C GLY A 49 -8.97 12.13 -5.54
N ASP A 50 -10.19 12.66 -5.34
CA ASP A 50 -10.41 13.87 -4.56
C ASP A 50 -9.98 13.67 -3.09
N ALA A 51 -10.42 12.57 -2.45
CA ALA A 51 -10.12 12.28 -1.06
C ALA A 51 -8.64 11.96 -0.79
N LEU A 52 -7.93 11.36 -1.75
CA LEU A 52 -6.53 10.98 -1.63
C LEU A 52 -5.57 11.96 -2.33
N HIS A 53 -6.09 13.08 -2.82
CA HIS A 53 -5.34 14.14 -3.49
C HIS A 53 -4.45 13.61 -4.65
N VAL A 54 -5.02 12.74 -5.49
CA VAL A 54 -4.37 12.21 -6.71
C VAL A 54 -5.37 12.18 -7.86
N SER A 55 -4.88 12.07 -9.10
CA SER A 55 -5.78 11.96 -10.25
C SER A 55 -6.61 10.67 -10.21
N GLN A 56 -7.80 10.70 -10.81
CA GLN A 56 -8.63 9.51 -11.00
C GLN A 56 -7.89 8.42 -11.80
N SER A 57 -7.05 8.79 -12.79
CA SER A 57 -6.19 7.83 -13.50
C SER A 57 -5.18 7.15 -12.59
N ARG A 58 -4.64 7.87 -11.59
CA ARG A 58 -3.73 7.32 -10.58
C ARG A 58 -4.47 6.34 -9.68
N ILE A 59 -5.71 6.64 -9.29
CA ILE A 59 -6.55 5.69 -8.57
C ILE A 59 -6.81 4.44 -9.40
N SER A 60 -7.11 4.57 -10.69
CA SER A 60 -7.29 3.42 -11.58
C SER A 60 -6.04 2.54 -11.64
N ASP A 61 -4.86 3.13 -11.83
CA ASP A 61 -3.59 2.40 -11.81
C ASP A 61 -3.34 1.69 -10.46
N LEU A 62 -3.73 2.31 -9.34
CA LEU A 62 -3.62 1.72 -8.00
C LEU A 62 -4.57 0.52 -7.84
N MET A 63 -5.84 0.70 -8.19
CA MET A 63 -6.89 -0.32 -8.06
C MET A 63 -6.69 -1.50 -9.00
N THR A 64 -5.94 -1.31 -10.10
CA THR A 64 -5.56 -2.36 -11.06
C THR A 64 -4.19 -2.98 -10.75
N GLY A 65 -3.56 -2.63 -9.63
CA GLY A 65 -2.34 -3.29 -9.15
C GLY A 65 -1.09 -2.96 -9.97
N LYS A 66 -1.04 -1.83 -10.69
CA LYS A 66 0.14 -1.43 -11.48
C LYS A 66 1.29 -0.93 -10.60
N ILE A 67 1.85 -1.83 -9.79
CA ILE A 67 2.86 -1.57 -8.76
C ILE A 67 4.09 -0.83 -9.27
N ASN A 68 4.53 -1.12 -10.51
CA ASN A 68 5.68 -0.48 -11.14
C ASN A 68 5.48 1.02 -11.42
N LYS A 69 4.24 1.51 -11.41
CA LYS A 69 3.97 2.95 -11.54
C LYS A 69 4.12 3.72 -10.23
N PHE A 70 4.28 3.04 -9.09
CA PHE A 70 4.30 3.66 -7.78
C PHE A 70 5.65 3.47 -7.10
N THR A 71 6.19 4.58 -6.60
CA THR A 71 7.28 4.54 -5.63
C THR A 71 6.71 4.30 -4.23
N THR A 72 7.53 3.73 -3.36
CA THR A 72 7.18 3.51 -1.94
C THR A 72 6.79 4.82 -1.27
N ASP A 73 7.55 5.89 -1.47
CA ASP A 73 7.27 7.22 -0.90
C ASP A 73 5.90 7.75 -1.32
N LYS A 74 5.53 7.60 -2.59
CA LYS A 74 4.21 8.04 -3.06
C LYS A 74 3.09 7.24 -2.40
N LEU A 75 3.26 5.93 -2.23
CA LEU A 75 2.27 5.09 -1.55
C LEU A 75 2.17 5.41 -0.06
N MET A 76 3.29 5.69 0.61
CA MET A 76 3.29 6.15 1.99
C MET A 76 2.53 7.47 2.13
N TRP A 77 2.76 8.42 1.23
CA TRP A 77 2.02 9.68 1.22
C TRP A 77 0.52 9.49 0.95
N ILE A 78 0.13 8.62 0.00
CA ILE A 78 -1.30 8.32 -0.24
C ILE A 78 -1.92 7.68 1.00
N MET A 79 -1.20 6.79 1.68
CA MET A 79 -1.67 6.16 2.92
C MET A 79 -2.00 7.21 3.99
N THR A 80 -1.17 8.26 4.14
CA THR A 80 -1.45 9.31 5.14
C THR A 80 -2.75 10.07 4.87
N GLN A 81 -3.19 10.18 3.61
CA GLN A 81 -4.47 10.80 3.26
C GLN A 81 -5.68 9.96 3.72
N THR A 82 -5.49 8.65 3.96
CA THR A 82 -6.54 7.79 4.54
C THR A 82 -6.73 8.00 6.06
N GLY A 83 -5.95 8.89 6.68
CA GLY A 83 -5.89 9.06 8.13
C GLY A 83 -5.14 7.93 8.83
N LYS A 84 -4.32 7.16 8.10
CA LYS A 84 -3.54 6.04 8.62
C LYS A 84 -2.08 6.16 8.20
N LYS A 85 -1.18 5.43 8.86
CA LYS A 85 0.25 5.41 8.53
C LYS A 85 0.83 4.00 8.66
N LEU A 86 1.86 3.75 7.85
CA LEU A 86 2.71 2.58 7.99
C LEU A 86 3.66 2.80 9.18
N VAL A 87 3.78 1.82 10.06
CA VAL A 87 4.75 1.83 11.15
C VAL A 87 5.41 0.46 11.31
N PRO A 88 6.64 0.39 11.85
CA PRO A 88 7.26 -0.88 12.23
C PRO A 88 6.47 -1.61 13.32
N SER A 89 6.51 -2.93 13.28
CA SER A 89 5.90 -3.85 14.23
C SER A 89 6.84 -5.02 14.52
N ASN A 90 6.65 -5.69 15.66
CA ASN A 90 7.45 -6.87 16.06
C ASN A 90 7.35 -8.02 15.04
N ASN A 91 6.28 -8.06 14.24
CA ASN A 91 6.04 -9.06 13.20
C ASN A 91 6.00 -8.42 11.78
N GLY A 92 6.80 -7.38 11.54
CA GLY A 92 6.92 -6.73 10.23
C GLY A 92 6.22 -5.37 10.17
N LEU A 93 5.30 -5.21 9.22
CA LEU A 93 4.66 -3.92 8.94
C LEU A 93 3.22 -3.89 9.46
N LYS A 94 2.80 -2.76 10.04
CA LYS A 94 1.40 -2.53 10.44
C LYS A 94 0.90 -1.17 9.98
N ILE A 95 -0.42 -1.07 9.79
CA ILE A 95 -1.11 0.19 9.54
C ILE A 95 -1.79 0.65 10.82
N GLU A 96 -1.49 1.86 11.27
CA GLU A 96 -2.10 2.48 12.45
C GLU A 96 -2.85 3.77 12.08
N PRO A 97 -3.90 4.14 12.83
CA PRO A 97 -4.49 5.46 12.70
C PRO A 97 -3.47 6.56 12.99
N THR A 98 -3.51 7.63 12.21
CA THR A 98 -2.76 8.84 12.54
C THR A 98 -3.48 9.50 13.72
N LYS A 99 -2.81 9.67 14.88
CA LYS A 99 -3.33 10.48 15.99
C LYS A 99 -3.77 11.82 15.39
N LYS A 100 -5.04 12.21 15.58
CA LYS A 100 -5.51 13.55 15.18
C LYS A 100 -4.50 14.55 15.73
N MET A 101 -4.01 15.46 14.88
CA MET A 101 -3.50 16.73 15.39
C MET A 101 -4.65 17.34 16.17
N SER A 102 -4.53 17.31 17.50
CA SER A 102 -5.29 18.17 18.38
C SER A 102 -4.86 19.58 18.02
N VAL A 103 -5.56 20.21 17.09
CA VAL A 103 -5.53 21.65 16.98
C VAL A 103 -6.51 22.12 18.05
N ALA A 104 -5.94 22.50 19.18
CA ALA A 104 -6.63 23.29 20.21
C ALA A 104 -6.93 24.69 19.65
#